data_AF-A0A948D708-F1
#
_entry.id   AF-A0A948D708-F1
#
_cell.length_a   1.000
_cell.length_b   1.000
_cell.length_c   1.000
_cell.angle_alpha   90.00
_cell.angle_beta   90.00
_cell.angle_gamma   90.00
#
_symmetry.space_group_name_H-M   'P 1'
#
loop_
_entity.id
_entity.type
_entity.pdbx_description
1 polymer ?
#
loop_
_entity_poly.entity_id
_entity_poly.type
_entity_poly.pdbx_seq_one_letter_code
_entity_poly.pdbx_strand_id
1 'polypeptide(L)'
;MADLEQLDRAHHFVMTTFVELGQAPHYTEIAKEFDLHPDEGKKLLHDLMDTKLGAMWLHPSTDLIVTSGPFSNLPTQYRITVDGQQKWFAP
;
A
#
# COMPACT_ATOMS: atom_id res chain seq x y z
N MET A 1 1.59 -14.02 10.73
CA MET A 1 0.29 -14.19 10.09
C MET A 1 -0.70 -13.41 10.90
N ALA A 2 -0.89 -12.17 10.47
CA ALA A 2 -2.07 -11.38 10.73
C ALA A 2 -3.33 -12.18 10.37
N ASP A 3 -4.43 -11.93 11.08
CA ASP A 3 -5.73 -12.48 10.72
C ASP A 3 -6.34 -11.74 9.51
N LEU A 4 -7.41 -12.30 8.95
CA LEU A 4 -8.05 -11.74 7.75
C LEU A 4 -8.61 -10.33 7.98
N GLU A 5 -9.10 -10.03 9.18
CA GLU A 5 -9.66 -8.72 9.50
C GLU A 5 -8.54 -7.66 9.55
N GLN A 6 -7.42 -7.99 10.17
CA GLN A 6 -6.25 -7.13 10.22
C GLN A 6 -5.66 -6.89 8.82
N LEU A 7 -5.62 -7.92 7.96
CA LEU A 7 -5.16 -7.80 6.58
C LEU A 7 -6.09 -6.93 5.73
N ASP A 8 -7.41 -7.10 5.87
CA ASP A 8 -8.41 -6.27 5.17
C ASP A 8 -8.28 -4.80 5.57
N ARG A 9 -8.16 -4.53 6.88
CA ARG A 9 -7.90 -3.17 7.40
C ARG A 9 -6.59 -2.61 6.86
N ALA A 10 -5.53 -3.41 6.78
CA ALA A 10 -4.22 -2.94 6.29
C ALA A 10 -4.29 -2.61 4.79
N HIS A 11 -4.96 -3.44 4.00
CA HIS A 11 -5.23 -3.18 2.60
C HIS A 11 -6.06 -1.90 2.43
N HIS A 12 -7.14 -1.75 3.20
CA HIS A 12 -7.96 -0.53 3.18
C HIS A 12 -7.13 0.71 3.49
N PHE A 13 -6.29 0.67 4.52
CA PHE A 13 -5.41 1.79 4.88
C PHE A 13 -4.44 2.16 3.74
N VAL A 14 -3.80 1.17 3.10
CA VAL A 14 -2.91 1.41 1.94
C VAL A 14 -3.68 2.09 0.81
N MET A 15 -4.88 1.59 0.48
CA MET A 15 -5.71 2.12 -0.60
C MET A 15 -6.20 3.54 -0.33
N THR A 16 -6.66 3.82 0.89
CA THR A 16 -7.12 5.15 1.29
C THR A 16 -5.95 6.14 1.31
N THR A 17 -4.78 5.74 1.82
CA THR A 17 -3.57 6.58 1.81
C THR A 17 -3.17 6.96 0.38
N PHE A 18 -3.24 6.01 -0.57
CA PHE A 18 -3.06 6.32 -1.98
C PHE A 18 -4.03 7.41 -2.40
N VAL A 19 -5.33 7.21 -2.27
CA VAL A 19 -6.39 8.17 -2.68
C VAL A 19 -6.23 9.55 -2.05
N GLU A 20 -5.75 9.65 -0.82
CA GLU A 20 -5.58 10.93 -0.14
C GLU A 20 -4.30 11.64 -0.59
N LEU A 21 -3.17 10.93 -0.60
CA LEU A 21 -1.84 11.52 -0.68
C LEU A 21 -1.21 11.47 -2.06
N GLY A 22 -1.68 10.60 -2.96
CA GLY A 22 -1.03 10.37 -4.25
C GLY A 22 0.00 9.23 -4.24
N GLN A 23 0.30 8.65 -3.07
CA GLN A 23 1.34 7.64 -2.91
C GLN A 23 1.00 6.63 -1.81
N ALA A 24 1.62 5.44 -1.87
CA ALA A 24 1.49 4.42 -0.84
C ALA A 24 2.12 4.87 0.51
N PRO A 25 1.65 4.33 1.65
CA PRO A 25 2.32 4.52 2.94
C PRO A 25 3.62 3.72 3.03
N HIS A 26 4.52 4.16 3.91
CA HIS A 26 5.64 3.36 4.41
C HIS A 26 5.19 2.39 5.52
N TYR A 27 5.91 1.29 5.75
CA TYR A 27 5.54 0.32 6.79
C TYR A 27 5.51 0.91 8.21
N THR A 28 6.25 2.00 8.46
CA THR A 28 6.19 2.71 9.75
C THR A 28 4.88 3.48 9.92
N GLU A 29 4.26 3.92 8.83
CA GLU A 29 2.94 4.56 8.86
C GLU A 29 1.85 3.50 9.07
N ILE A 30 2.01 2.31 8.47
CA ILE A 30 1.19 1.14 8.80
C ILE A 30 1.35 0.79 10.30
N ALA A 31 2.58 0.72 10.80
CA ALA A 31 2.81 0.45 12.23
C ALA A 31 2.07 1.45 13.13
N LYS A 32 2.17 2.73 12.80
CA LYS A 32 1.51 3.81 13.53
C LYS A 32 -0.02 3.70 13.50
N GLU A 33 -0.61 3.40 12.34
CA GLU A 33 -2.07 3.23 12.19
C GLU A 33 -2.62 2.08 13.05
N PHE A 34 -1.84 1.02 13.21
CA PHE A 34 -2.24 -0.18 13.94
C PHE A 34 -1.76 -0.20 15.40
N ASP A 35 -1.15 0.88 15.90
CA ASP A 35 -0.52 0.97 17.22
C ASP A 35 0.51 -0.16 17.48
N LEU A 36 1.31 -0.45 16.45
CA LEU A 36 2.31 -1.52 16.44
C LEU A 36 3.73 -0.97 16.53
N HIS A 37 4.66 -1.83 16.97
CA HIS A 37 6.09 -1.54 16.79
C HIS A 37 6.45 -1.53 15.29
N PRO A 38 7.43 -0.73 14.81
CA PRO A 38 7.83 -0.70 13.40
C PRO A 38 8.12 -2.07 12.77
N ASP A 39 8.76 -2.98 13.51
CA ASP A 39 9.04 -4.33 13.03
C ASP A 39 7.76 -5.17 12.81
N GLU A 40 6.75 -4.95 13.64
CA GLU A 40 5.44 -5.61 13.50
C GLU A 40 4.64 -5.00 12.34
N GLY A 41 4.71 -3.68 12.14
CA GLY A 41 4.13 -3.03 10.96
C GLY A 41 4.79 -3.49 9.65
N LYS A 42 6.12 -3.67 9.65
CA LYS A 42 6.83 -4.31 8.53
C LYS A 42 6.34 -5.73 8.31
N LYS A 43 6.22 -6.54 9.36
CA LYS A 43 5.68 -7.90 9.25
C LYS A 43 4.26 -7.91 8.69
N LEU A 44 3.40 -6.99 9.13
CA LEU A 44 2.04 -6.85 8.61
C LEU A 44 2.01 -6.49 7.12
N LEU A 45 2.91 -5.60 6.67
CA LEU A 45 3.08 -5.32 5.24
C LEU A 45 3.46 -6.57 4.45
N HIS A 46 4.42 -7.36 4.94
CA HIS A 46 4.84 -8.60 4.27
C HIS A 46 3.73 -9.66 4.28
N ASP A 47 3.04 -9.85 5.41
CA ASP A 47 1.88 -10.74 5.52
C ASP A 47 0.77 -10.31 4.52
N LEU A 48 0.57 -9.00 4.31
CA LEU A 48 -0.35 -8.46 3.30
C LEU A 48 0.12 -8.73 1.87
N MET A 49 1.40 -8.52 1.55
CA MET A 49 1.94 -8.82 0.22
C MET A 49 1.82 -10.31 -0.12
N ASP A 50 1.97 -11.18 0.88
CA ASP A 50 1.86 -12.63 0.74
C ASP A 50 0.43 -13.12 0.47
N THR A 51 -0.59 -12.28 0.71
CA THR A 51 -1.98 -12.60 0.31
C THR A 51 -2.14 -12.72 -1.21
N LYS A 52 -1.22 -12.13 -1.97
CA LYS A 52 -1.28 -12.05 -3.44
C LYS A 52 -2.62 -11.50 -3.93
N LEU A 53 -3.19 -10.56 -3.17
CA LEU A 53 -4.42 -9.88 -3.51
C LEU A 53 -4.15 -8.92 -4.68
N GLY A 54 -4.32 -9.43 -5.89
CA GLY A 54 -4.13 -8.66 -7.11
C GLY A 54 -2.68 -8.25 -7.35
N ALA A 55 -2.54 -7.07 -7.94
CA ALA A 55 -1.31 -6.51 -8.45
C ALA A 55 -0.62 -5.72 -7.32
N MET A 56 0.09 -6.40 -6.40
CA MET A 56 0.82 -5.77 -5.29
C MET A 56 2.30 -6.10 -5.36
N TRP A 57 3.16 -5.08 -5.30
CA TRP A 57 4.61 -5.25 -5.41
C TRP A 57 5.38 -4.29 -4.52
N LEU A 58 6.44 -4.81 -3.90
CA LEU A 58 7.46 -4.02 -3.23
C LEU A 58 8.62 -3.73 -4.19
N HIS A 59 9.30 -2.60 -4.00
CA HIS A 59 10.52 -2.30 -4.73
C HIS A 59 11.62 -3.29 -4.28
N PRO A 60 12.38 -3.90 -5.20
CA PRO A 60 13.37 -4.92 -4.87
C PRO A 60 14.32 -4.47 -3.76
N SER A 61 14.59 -5.38 -2.82
CA SER A 61 15.51 -5.17 -1.69
C SER A 61 15.13 -4.02 -0.75
N THR A 62 13.88 -3.56 -0.79
CA THR A 62 13.34 -2.55 0.12
C THR A 62 11.99 -3.00 0.66
N ASP A 63 11.38 -2.17 1.51
CA ASP A 63 10.01 -2.32 1.99
C ASP A 63 9.07 -1.23 1.43
N LEU A 64 9.47 -0.58 0.32
CA LEU A 64 8.66 0.44 -0.34
C LEU A 64 7.64 -0.22 -1.23
N ILE A 65 6.36 0.12 -1.04
CA ILE A 65 5.29 -0.29 -1.96
C ILE A 65 5.53 0.44 -3.28
N VAL A 66 5.67 -0.32 -4.36
CA VAL A 66 5.70 0.22 -5.74
C VAL A 66 4.29 0.33 -6.25
N THR A 67 3.49 -0.69 -5.99
CA THR A 67 2.16 -0.80 -6.58
C THR A 67 1.24 -1.53 -5.62
N SER A 68 0.03 -1.00 -5.50
CA SER A 68 -1.13 -1.66 -4.91
C SER A 68 -2.30 -1.37 -5.84
N GLY A 69 -2.63 -2.36 -6.69
CA GLY A 69 -3.60 -2.18 -7.77
C GLY A 69 -4.92 -1.55 -7.30
N PRO A 70 -5.45 -0.53 -8.00
CA PRO A 70 -5.03 -0.03 -9.32
C PRO A 70 -3.87 0.98 -9.31
N PHE A 71 -3.27 1.34 -8.17
CA PHE A 71 -2.31 2.44 -8.08
C PHE A 71 -0.84 2.01 -8.16
N SER A 72 -0.03 2.84 -8.81
CA SER A 72 1.43 2.78 -8.89
C SER A 72 2.04 4.06 -8.33
N ASN A 73 3.08 3.92 -7.49
CA ASN A 73 3.95 5.00 -7.04
C ASN A 73 4.93 5.47 -8.13
N LEU A 74 5.11 4.68 -9.19
CA LEU A 74 5.94 5.05 -10.33
C LEU A 74 5.07 5.71 -11.41
N PRO A 75 5.51 6.86 -11.98
CA PRO A 75 4.85 7.44 -13.13
C PRO A 75 4.81 6.48 -14.32
N THR A 76 3.63 6.31 -14.89
CA THR A 76 3.41 5.54 -16.11
C THR A 76 2.63 6.37 -17.13
N GLN A 77 2.41 5.81 -18.31
CA GLN A 77 1.52 6.40 -19.31
C GLN A 77 0.03 6.34 -18.92
N TYR A 78 -0.33 5.50 -17.94
CA TYR A 78 -1.70 5.31 -17.47
C TYR A 78 -1.97 6.21 -16.28
N ARG A 79 -2.65 7.34 -16.50
CA ARG A 79 -2.97 8.30 -15.45
C ARG A 79 -4.33 7.99 -14.84
N ILE A 80 -4.40 7.98 -13.52
CA ILE A 80 -5.64 7.85 -12.77
C ILE A 80 -6.00 9.21 -12.17
N THR A 81 -7.28 9.56 -12.30
CA THR A 81 -7.89 10.73 -11.69
C THR A 81 -8.88 10.26 -10.64
N VAL A 82 -8.78 10.79 -9.42
CA VAL A 82 -9.76 10.58 -8.35
C VAL A 82 -10.32 11.95 -7.96
N ASP A 83 -11.64 12.06 -7.91
CA ASP A 83 -12.37 13.31 -7.60
C ASP A 83 -11.88 14.54 -8.40
N GLY A 84 -11.58 14.34 -9.68
CA GLY A 84 -11.10 15.39 -10.58
C GLY A 84 -9.62 15.77 -10.41
N GLN A 85 -8.89 15.19 -9.44
CA GLN A 85 -7.46 15.41 -9.26
C GLN A 85 -6.65 14.30 -9.94
N GLN A 86 -5.64 14.67 -10.73
CA GLN A 86 -4.71 13.69 -11.33
C GLN A 86 -3.40 13.68 -10.54
N LYS A 87 -3.25 12.70 -9.65
CA LYS A 87 -2.00 12.46 -8.90
C LYS A 87 -1.41 11.08 -9.17
N TRP A 88 -2.24 10.14 -9.63
CA TRP A 88 -1.97 8.71 -9.61
C TRP A 88 -1.68 8.13 -10.98
N PHE A 89 -1.08 6.95 -10.95
CA PHE A 89 -0.79 6.14 -12.13
C PHE A 89 -1.27 4.70 -11.94
N ALA A 90 -1.57 4.02 -13.04
CA ALA A 90 -1.76 2.57 -13.05
C ALA A 90 -0.47 1.85 -13.50
N PRO A 91 -0.22 0.61 -13.07
CA PRO A 91 0.92 -0.20 -13.52
C PRO A 91 0.96 -0.44 -15.03
#